data_AF-A0A7C8ZPZ0-F1
#
_entry.id   AF-A0A7C8ZPZ0-F1
#
_cell.length_a   1.000
_cell.length_b   1.000
_cell.length_c   1.000
_cell.angle_alpha   90.00
_cell.angle_beta   90.00
_cell.angle_gamma   90.00
#
_symmetry.space_group_name_H-M   'P 1'
#
loop_
_entity.id
_entity.type
_entity.pdbx_description
1 polymer ?
#
loop_
_entity_poly.entity_id
_entity_poly.type
_entity_poly.pdbx_seq_one_letter_code
_entity_poly.pdbx_strand_id
1 'polypeptide(L)'
;VRRSGPGSEQRLHLWQSPGPGRDPKLKVVVRSAFSQVPEKPLGLYDPAYDKDSCGVGFVAELSGESSRKTVNDAIEMLVRMSHRGACGCETNTGDGAGILVGLPHDFFIEVRFS
;
A
#
# COMPACT_ATOMS: atom_id res chain seq x y z
N VAL A 1 20.42 22.80 -31.44
CA VAL A 1 21.24 22.02 -30.49
C VAL A 1 21.03 22.55 -29.08
N ARG A 2 20.17 21.89 -28.30
CA ARG A 2 20.27 21.71 -26.84
C ARG A 2 19.50 20.43 -26.55
N ARG A 3 20.21 19.38 -26.15
CA ARG A 3 19.65 18.11 -25.69
C ARG A 3 19.31 18.29 -24.21
N SER A 4 18.11 17.89 -23.79
CA SER A 4 17.75 17.70 -22.38
C SER A 4 16.99 16.38 -22.28
N GLY A 5 17.54 15.44 -21.52
CA GLY A 5 17.08 14.05 -21.38
C GLY A 5 15.80 13.89 -20.57
N PRO A 6 15.37 12.64 -20.29
CA PRO A 6 14.11 12.36 -19.61
C PRO A 6 14.28 12.65 -18.12
N GLY A 7 13.83 13.82 -17.68
CA GLY A 7 13.65 14.12 -16.27
C GLY A 7 12.34 13.51 -15.81
N SER A 8 12.39 12.58 -14.86
CA SER A 8 11.21 12.09 -14.15
C SER A 8 10.52 13.26 -13.45
N GLU A 9 9.47 13.82 -14.06
CA GLU A 9 8.61 14.82 -13.42
C GLU A 9 7.99 14.19 -12.17
N GLN A 10 8.45 14.63 -11.01
CA GLN A 10 7.87 14.23 -9.73
C GLN A 10 6.48 14.87 -9.61
N ARG A 11 5.45 14.11 -10.00
CA ARG A 11 4.06 14.55 -9.86
C ARG A 11 3.65 14.47 -8.39
N LEU A 12 3.79 15.59 -7.69
CA LEU A 12 3.34 15.71 -6.29
C LEU A 12 1.80 15.77 -6.27
N HIS A 13 1.16 14.71 -5.79
CA HIS A 13 -0.29 14.74 -5.52
C HIS A 13 -0.50 15.14 -4.06
N LEU A 14 -0.85 16.41 -3.83
CA LEU A 14 -1.22 16.91 -2.52
C LEU A 14 -2.72 16.66 -2.30
N TRP A 15 -3.06 15.67 -1.47
CA TRP A 15 -4.45 15.39 -1.11
C TRP A 15 -4.85 16.20 0.12
N GLN A 16 -5.96 16.95 0.04
CA GLN A 16 -6.52 17.71 1.17
C GLN A 16 -7.80 17.02 1.64
N SER A 17 -7.86 16.65 2.93
CA SER A 17 -9.08 16.11 3.55
C SER A 17 -10.00 17.26 4.02
N PRO A 18 -11.29 17.29 3.63
CA PRO A 18 -12.24 18.27 4.17
C PRO A 18 -12.62 17.86 5.60
N GLY A 19 -12.02 18.50 6.60
CA GLY A 19 -12.33 18.29 8.01
C GLY A 19 -11.93 19.51 8.85
N PRO A 20 -12.60 19.77 9.99
CA PRO A 20 -12.33 20.94 10.80
C PRO A 20 -10.92 20.87 11.42
N GLY A 21 -10.01 21.70 10.88
CA GLY A 21 -8.94 22.34 11.63
C GLY A 21 -7.88 21.44 12.28
N ARG A 22 -7.16 20.65 11.49
CA ARG A 22 -5.74 20.35 11.77
C ARG A 22 -5.03 20.23 10.45
N ASP A 23 -4.04 21.09 10.21
CA ASP A 23 -3.13 20.91 9.07
C ASP A 23 -2.59 19.49 9.11
N PRO A 24 -2.67 18.70 8.02
CA PRO A 24 -2.09 17.38 8.00
C PRO A 24 -0.57 17.54 8.16
N LYS A 25 -0.06 17.27 9.37
CA LYS A 25 1.38 17.19 9.63
C LYS A 25 2.04 16.06 8.83
N LEU A 26 1.24 15.20 8.20
CA LEU A 26 1.68 14.11 7.36
C LEU A 26 1.74 14.56 5.89
N LYS A 27 2.92 14.98 5.44
CA LYS A 27 3.22 15.04 4.01
C LYS A 27 3.43 13.62 3.50
N VAL A 28 2.40 13.01 2.95
CA VAL A 28 2.52 11.71 2.27
C VAL A 28 3.28 11.93 0.96
N VAL A 29 4.58 11.69 0.98
CA VAL A 29 5.41 11.68 -0.22
C VAL A 29 5.53 10.23 -0.68
N VAL A 30 4.68 9.84 -1.63
CA VAL A 30 4.85 8.56 -2.32
C VAL A 30 6.00 8.72 -3.30
N ARG A 31 7.21 8.29 -2.92
CA ARG A 31 8.29 8.05 -3.87
C ARG A 31 7.96 6.75 -4.60
N SER A 32 7.25 6.85 -5.71
CA SER A 32 6.94 5.71 -6.58
C SER A 32 8.23 5.19 -7.22
N ALA A 33 8.91 4.25 -6.57
CA ALA A 33 10.02 3.52 -7.17
C ALA A 33 10.13 2.09 -6.62
N PHE A 34 9.00 1.43 -6.34
CA PHE A 34 9.02 0.01 -5.93
C PHE A 34 9.03 -0.96 -7.12
N SER A 35 8.79 -0.48 -8.35
CA SER A 35 8.79 -1.31 -9.57
C SER A 35 9.43 -0.50 -10.69
N GLN A 36 10.76 -0.58 -10.84
CA GLN A 36 11.44 -0.06 -12.04
C GLN A 36 11.38 -1.13 -13.12
N VAL A 37 10.37 -1.04 -13.97
CA VAL A 37 10.19 -1.89 -15.14
C VAL A 37 11.00 -1.31 -16.32
N PRO A 38 11.73 -2.12 -17.09
CA PRO A 38 12.47 -1.63 -18.26
C PRO A 38 11.54 -0.97 -19.29
N GLU A 39 11.89 0.21 -19.80
CA GLU A 39 11.06 0.92 -20.79
C GLU A 39 11.11 0.32 -22.21
N LYS A 40 12.06 -0.60 -22.47
CA LYS A 40 12.27 -1.20 -23.79
C LYS A 40 12.25 -2.73 -23.69
N PRO A 41 11.76 -3.43 -24.73
CA PRO A 41 11.83 -4.88 -24.79
C PRO A 41 13.25 -5.41 -24.55
N LEU A 42 13.37 -6.42 -23.69
CA LEU A 42 14.61 -7.07 -23.32
C LEU A 42 14.49 -8.56 -23.60
N GLY A 43 15.00 -9.00 -24.76
CA GLY A 43 14.82 -10.39 -25.21
C GLY A 43 13.35 -10.68 -25.52
N LEU A 44 12.79 -11.72 -24.90
CA LEU A 44 11.37 -12.11 -25.03
C LEU A 44 10.42 -11.30 -24.13
N TYR A 45 10.96 -10.45 -23.25
CA TYR A 45 10.17 -9.60 -22.36
C TYR A 45 9.74 -8.32 -23.10
N ASP A 46 8.43 -8.06 -23.17
CA ASP A 46 7.84 -6.85 -23.71
C ASP A 46 7.06 -6.11 -22.60
N PRO A 47 7.51 -4.91 -22.19
CA PRO A 47 6.87 -4.11 -21.14
C PRO A 47 5.40 -3.79 -21.43
N ALA A 48 4.95 -3.83 -22.69
CA ALA A 48 3.56 -3.58 -23.04
C ALA A 48 2.57 -4.62 -22.46
N TYR A 49 3.07 -5.81 -22.10
CA TYR A 49 2.28 -6.88 -21.48
C TYR A 49 2.50 -7.01 -19.97
N ASP A 50 3.38 -6.21 -19.38
CA ASP A 50 3.64 -6.27 -17.94
C ASP A 50 2.49 -5.64 -17.15
N LYS A 51 1.93 -6.41 -16.22
CA LYS A 51 0.80 -5.98 -15.38
C LYS A 51 0.99 -6.43 -13.95
N ASP A 52 1.40 -5.49 -13.11
CA ASP A 52 1.41 -5.67 -11.66
C ASP A 52 -0.02 -5.85 -11.14
N SER A 53 -0.30 -7.05 -10.62
CA SER A 53 -1.61 -7.39 -10.06
C SER A 53 -1.69 -7.08 -8.57
N CYS A 54 -0.60 -6.94 -7.82
CA CYS A 54 -0.63 -6.73 -6.35
C CYS A 54 -1.25 -5.38 -5.92
N GLY A 55 -2.07 -5.42 -4.86
CA GLY A 55 -2.66 -4.22 -4.23
C GLY A 55 -2.03 -3.90 -2.88
N VAL A 56 -1.80 -2.62 -2.60
CA VAL A 56 -1.34 -2.13 -1.29
C VAL A 56 -2.19 -0.94 -0.85
N GLY A 57 -2.38 -0.78 0.46
CA GLY A 57 -3.11 0.33 1.05
C GLY A 57 -2.79 0.51 2.52
N PHE A 58 -3.31 1.57 3.13
CA PHE A 58 -3.16 1.84 4.55
C PHE A 58 -4.41 2.50 5.12
N VAL A 59 -4.62 2.34 6.43
CA VAL A 59 -5.63 3.03 7.22
C VAL A 59 -4.93 3.65 8.41
N ALA A 60 -5.28 4.88 8.76
CA ALA A 60 -4.69 5.59 9.89
C ALA A 60 -5.77 6.32 10.69
N GLU A 61 -5.67 6.21 12.01
CA GLU A 61 -6.43 7.01 12.96
C GLU A 61 -5.63 8.29 13.28
N LEU A 62 -6.25 9.46 13.12
CA LEU A 62 -5.57 10.76 13.23
C LEU A 62 -5.67 11.37 14.64
N SER A 63 -6.59 10.87 15.47
CA SER A 63 -6.72 11.29 16.88
C SER A 63 -5.54 10.83 17.73
N GLY A 64 -4.88 9.73 17.36
CA GLY A 64 -3.80 9.10 18.12
C GLY A 64 -4.29 8.05 19.12
N GLU A 65 -5.61 7.86 19.24
CA GLU A 65 -6.20 6.83 20.09
C GLU A 65 -6.09 5.44 19.44
N SER A 66 -5.63 4.45 20.19
CA SER A 66 -5.55 3.07 19.69
C SER A 66 -6.93 2.43 19.66
N SER A 67 -7.33 1.87 18.51
CA SER A 67 -8.62 1.18 18.35
C SER A 67 -8.52 -0.04 17.44
N ARG A 68 -9.27 -1.09 17.77
CA ARG A 68 -9.45 -2.28 16.89
C ARG A 68 -10.15 -1.92 15.58
N LYS A 69 -10.83 -0.76 15.50
CA LYS A 69 -11.48 -0.30 14.27
C LYS A 69 -10.51 -0.27 13.08
N THR A 70 -9.31 0.28 13.26
CA THR A 70 -8.30 0.39 12.19
C THR A 70 -7.86 -0.98 11.67
N VAL A 71 -7.81 -1.99 12.54
CA VAL A 71 -7.51 -3.39 12.15
C VAL A 71 -8.63 -3.96 11.30
N ASN A 72 -9.89 -3.77 11.71
CA ASN A 72 -11.05 -4.23 10.94
C ASN A 72 -11.14 -3.54 9.57
N ASP A 73 -10.90 -2.23 9.53
CA ASP A 73 -10.88 -1.46 8.28
C ASP A 73 -9.77 -1.97 7.33
N ALA A 74 -8.59 -2.32 7.88
CA ALA A 74 -7.48 -2.88 7.10
C ALA A 74 -7.81 -4.28 6.55
N ILE A 75 -8.50 -5.12 7.32
CA ILE A 75 -8.97 -6.44 6.87
C ILE A 75 -10.00 -6.28 5.74
N GLU A 76 -10.98 -5.39 5.91
CA GLU A 76 -11.98 -5.09 4.87
C GLU A 76 -11.32 -4.58 3.58
N MET A 77 -10.28 -3.74 3.71
CA MET A 77 -9.47 -3.29 2.58
C MET A 77 -8.79 -4.47 1.85
N LEU A 78 -8.22 -5.44 2.57
CA LEU A 78 -7.64 -6.64 1.96
C LEU A 78 -8.71 -7.46 1.21
N VAL A 79 -9.88 -7.66 1.81
CA VAL A 79 -11.00 -8.39 1.18
C VAL A 79 -11.39 -7.73 -0.14
N ARG A 80 -11.47 -6.39 -0.18
CA ARG A 80 -11.77 -5.63 -1.40
C ARG A 80 -10.67 -5.73 -2.46
N MET A 81 -9.44 -6.04 -2.07
CA MET A 81 -8.32 -6.26 -2.98
C MET A 81 -8.19 -7.72 -3.46
N SER A 82 -9.09 -8.63 -3.08
CA SER A 82 -9.00 -10.04 -3.50
C SER A 82 -8.95 -10.24 -5.03
N HIS A 83 -9.60 -9.37 -5.80
CA HIS A 83 -9.56 -9.40 -7.27
C HIS A 83 -8.19 -9.04 -7.89
N ARG A 84 -7.26 -8.56 -7.06
CA ARG A 84 -5.88 -8.20 -7.39
C ARG A 84 -4.89 -9.28 -6.92
N GLY A 85 -5.34 -10.27 -6.16
CA GLY A 85 -4.51 -11.41 -5.76
C GLY A 85 -4.33 -12.39 -6.92
N ALA A 86 -3.19 -13.05 -6.96
CA ALA A 86 -3.07 -14.27 -7.76
C ALA A 86 -3.91 -15.38 -7.11
N CYS A 87 -4.71 -16.07 -7.94
CA CYS A 87 -5.46 -17.24 -7.52
C CYS A 87 -4.61 -18.49 -7.74
N GLY A 88 -4.49 -19.34 -6.74
CA GLY A 88 -3.83 -20.64 -6.90
C GLY A 88 -4.73 -21.67 -7.60
N CYS A 89 -4.26 -22.91 -7.66
CA CYS A 89 -4.94 -24.04 -8.32
C CYS A 89 -6.27 -24.42 -7.63
N GLU A 90 -6.41 -24.08 -6.35
CA GLU A 90 -7.52 -24.43 -5.47
C GLU A 90 -8.16 -23.17 -4.87
N THR A 91 -9.45 -23.24 -4.54
CA THR A 91 -10.25 -22.09 -4.07
C THR A 91 -9.78 -21.49 -2.74
N ASN A 92 -9.00 -22.24 -1.95
CA ASN A 92 -8.44 -21.86 -0.66
C ASN A 92 -6.96 -21.47 -0.73
N THR A 93 -6.39 -21.32 -1.93
CA THR A 93 -4.97 -21.01 -2.13
C THR A 93 -4.77 -19.62 -2.74
N GLY A 94 -3.71 -18.93 -2.32
CA GLY A 94 -3.27 -17.65 -2.87
C GLY A 94 -1.83 -17.34 -2.49
N ASP A 95 -1.20 -16.42 -3.22
CA ASP A 95 0.24 -16.13 -3.08
C ASP A 95 0.60 -15.45 -1.74
N GLY A 96 -0.34 -14.71 -1.15
CA GLY A 96 -0.18 -14.14 0.18
C GLY A 96 -0.94 -12.82 0.38
N ALA A 97 -1.36 -12.58 1.63
CA ALA A 97 -1.91 -11.32 2.09
C ALA A 97 -1.45 -11.07 3.54
N GLY A 98 -1.32 -9.80 3.93
CA GLY A 98 -0.86 -9.45 5.27
C GLY A 98 -1.18 -8.02 5.66
N ILE A 99 -1.19 -7.76 6.97
CA ILE A 99 -1.29 -6.42 7.55
C ILE A 99 -0.13 -6.19 8.50
N LEU A 100 0.33 -4.95 8.55
CA LEU A 100 1.24 -4.46 9.59
C LEU A 100 0.44 -3.57 10.54
N VAL A 101 0.52 -3.86 11.84
CA VAL A 101 -0.18 -3.12 12.89
C VAL A 101 0.81 -2.69 13.97
N GLY A 102 0.44 -1.68 14.77
CA GLY A 102 1.16 -1.36 16.00
C GLY A 102 1.12 -2.53 16.99
N LEU A 103 2.11 -2.62 17.88
CA LEU A 103 2.19 -3.69 18.88
C LEU A 103 1.01 -3.60 19.86
N PRO A 104 0.12 -4.62 19.94
CA PRO A 104 -0.99 -4.62 20.88
C PRO A 104 -0.50 -4.94 22.31
N HIS A 105 -0.02 -3.92 23.01
CA HIS A 105 0.60 -4.04 24.33
C HIS A 105 -0.29 -4.81 25.33
N ASP A 106 -1.58 -4.44 25.44
CA ASP A 106 -2.50 -5.04 26.41
C ASP A 106 -2.67 -6.55 26.18
N PHE A 107 -2.82 -6.98 24.92
CA PHE A 107 -2.92 -8.38 24.54
C PHE A 107 -1.68 -9.16 24.99
N PHE A 108 -0.49 -8.65 24.70
CA PHE A 108 0.77 -9.32 25.05
C PHE A 108 1.05 -9.33 26.56
N ILE A 109 0.53 -8.37 27.32
CA ILE A 109 0.56 -8.39 28.78
C ILE A 109 -0.37 -9.49 29.31
N GLU A 110 -1.60 -9.57 28.81
CA GLU A 110 -2.59 -10.56 29.23
C GLU A 110 -2.11 -12.00 28.98
N VAL A 111 -1.65 -12.31 27.76
CA VAL A 111 -1.21 -13.68 27.43
C VAL A 111 0.07 -14.11 28.13
N ARG A 112 0.87 -13.17 28.67
CA ARG A 112 2.11 -13.48 29.41
C ARG A 112 1.83 -14.12 30.77
N PHE A 113 0.65 -13.92 31.32
CA PHE A 113 0.26 -14.44 32.64
C PHE A 113 -0.83 -15.52 32.57
N SER A 114 -1.14 -16.02 31.36
CA SER A 114 -1.99 -17.20 31.14
C SER A 114 -1.16 -18.45 30.94
#